data_AF-A0A4S1ETZ4-F1
#
_entry.id   AF-A0A4S1ETZ4-F1
#
_cell.length_a   1.000
_cell.length_b   1.000
_cell.length_c   1.000
_cell.angle_alpha   90.00
_cell.angle_beta   90.00
_cell.angle_gamma   90.00
#
_symmetry.space_group_name_H-M   'P 1'
#
loop_
_entity.id
_entity.type
_entity.pdbx_description
1 polymer ?
#
loop_
_entity_poly.entity_id
_entity_poly.type
_entity_poly.pdbx_seq_one_letter_code
_entity_poly.pdbx_strand_id
1 'polypeptide(L)'
;TALLLRQRGYHGTSLNDILSTSAAPRGSLYFHFPGGKDQLVIEVTRASVAEVTERLGAALAAESDPAVAVHHIYQSVARMLEENEFSLGCPVAPVVLDAPSD
;
A
#
# COMPACT_ATOMS: atom_id res chain seq x y z
N THR A 1 4.20 -7.21 4.38
CA THR A 1 2.78 -6.94 4.69
C THR A 1 2.10 -6.07 3.65
N ALA A 2 2.54 -4.82 3.43
CA ALA A 2 1.92 -3.90 2.45
C ALA A 2 1.79 -4.48 1.03
N LEU A 3 2.81 -5.19 0.55
CA LEU A 3 2.77 -5.87 -0.76
C LEU A 3 1.66 -6.92 -0.87
N LEU A 4 1.42 -7.71 0.18
CA LEU A 4 0.35 -8.71 0.18
C LEU A 4 -1.03 -8.05 0.06
N LEU A 5 -1.27 -7.01 0.85
CA LEU A 5 -2.53 -6.27 0.81
C LEU A 5 -2.74 -5.57 -0.53
N ARG A 6 -1.67 -5.03 -1.12
CA ARG A 6 -1.70 -4.42 -2.46
C ARG A 6 -1.97 -5.44 -3.58
N GLN A 7 -1.54 -6.68 -3.43
CA GLN A 7 -1.74 -7.73 -4.42
C GLN A 7 -3.07 -8.49 -4.26
N ARG A 8 -3.50 -8.70 -3.02
CA ARG A 8 -4.56 -9.67 -2.68
C ARG A 8 -5.77 -9.04 -1.99
N GLY A 9 -5.73 -7.75 -1.67
CA GLY A 9 -6.81 -7.08 -0.95
C GLY A 9 -6.89 -7.51 0.52
N TYR A 10 -7.97 -7.07 1.17
CA TYR A 10 -8.24 -7.36 2.58
C TYR A 10 -8.56 -8.84 2.78
N HIS A 11 -9.60 -9.39 2.14
CA HIS A 11 -10.03 -10.78 2.30
C HIS A 11 -9.00 -11.78 1.77
N GLY A 12 -8.29 -11.47 0.69
CA GLY A 12 -7.25 -12.33 0.11
C GLY A 12 -5.93 -12.39 0.90
N THR A 13 -5.81 -11.65 2.02
CA THR A 13 -4.63 -11.66 2.89
C THR A 13 -4.99 -12.15 4.29
N SER A 14 -4.50 -13.32 4.71
CA SER A 14 -4.67 -13.80 6.09
C SER A 14 -3.55 -13.31 7.03
N LEU A 15 -3.78 -13.34 8.35
CA LEU A 15 -2.71 -13.10 9.32
C LEU A 15 -1.57 -14.12 9.20
N ASN A 16 -1.87 -15.35 8.78
CA ASN A 16 -0.84 -16.36 8.55
C ASN A 16 0.03 -16.03 7.34
N ASP A 17 -0.54 -15.50 6.25
CA ASP A 17 0.24 -15.01 5.08
C ASP A 17 1.19 -13.87 5.48
N ILE A 18 0.72 -13.00 6.38
CA ILE A 18 1.51 -11.88 6.89
C ILE A 18 2.66 -12.40 7.76
N LEU A 19 2.38 -13.32 8.67
CA LEU A 19 3.40 -13.91 9.54
C LEU A 19 4.45 -14.67 8.74
N SER A 20 4.04 -15.46 7.74
CA SER A 20 4.96 -16.20 6.89
C SER A 20 5.86 -15.29 6.06
N THR A 21 5.32 -14.17 5.57
CA THR A 21 6.07 -13.23 4.71
C THR A 21 6.93 -12.25 5.51
N SER A 22 6.51 -11.86 6.70
CA SER A 22 7.25 -10.91 7.55
C SER A 22 8.34 -11.56 8.39
N ALA A 23 8.33 -12.90 8.50
CA ALA A 23 9.15 -13.65 9.46
C ALA A 23 8.98 -13.20 10.93
N ALA A 24 7.91 -12.47 11.24
CA ALA A 24 7.63 -12.00 12.58
C ALA A 24 7.02 -13.13 13.44
N PRO A 25 7.37 -13.23 14.74
CA PRO A 25 6.70 -14.15 15.65
C PRO A 25 5.21 -13.80 15.79
N ARG A 26 4.36 -14.82 15.87
CA ARG A 26 2.91 -14.64 16.10
C ARG A 26 2.62 -13.79 17.33
N GLY A 27 3.36 -14.01 18.42
CA GLY A 27 3.22 -13.23 19.66
C GLY A 27 3.50 -11.74 19.46
N SER A 28 4.52 -11.37 18.68
CA SER A 28 4.86 -9.98 18.38
C SER A 28 3.76 -9.28 17.59
N LEU A 29 3.14 -9.98 16.63
CA LEU A 29 2.04 -9.40 15.86
C LEU A 29 0.87 -9.01 16.76
N TYR A 30 0.41 -9.91 17.63
CA TYR A 30 -0.69 -9.60 18.55
C TYR A 30 -0.31 -8.60 19.64
N PHE A 31 0.97 -8.50 19.99
CA PHE A 31 1.46 -7.46 20.89
C PHE A 31 1.38 -6.06 20.27
N HIS A 32 1.81 -5.91 19.00
CA HIS A 32 1.77 -4.62 18.30
C HIS A 32 0.39 -4.27 17.73
N PHE A 33 -0.40 -5.28 17.38
CA PHE A 33 -1.73 -5.14 16.78
C PHE A 33 -2.76 -5.95 17.59
N PRO A 34 -3.12 -5.51 18.81
CA PRO A 34 -4.11 -6.20 19.64
C PRO A 34 -5.50 -6.30 19.00
N GLY A 35 -5.85 -5.37 18.10
CA GLY A 35 -7.05 -5.43 17.26
C GLY A 35 -6.93 -6.38 16.06
N GLY A 36 -5.84 -7.15 15.96
CA GLY A 36 -5.66 -8.19 14.96
C GLY A 36 -5.50 -7.64 13.53
N LYS A 37 -6.11 -8.35 12.58
CA LYS A 37 -5.97 -8.07 11.15
C LYS A 37 -6.48 -6.68 10.78
N ASP A 38 -7.60 -6.25 11.35
CA ASP A 38 -8.24 -4.99 10.97
C ASP A 38 -7.35 -3.80 11.34
N GLN A 39 -6.86 -3.80 12.59
CA GLN A 39 -5.90 -2.79 13.04
C GLN A 39 -4.66 -2.77 12.14
N LEU A 40 -4.09 -3.95 11.85
CA LEU A 40 -2.92 -4.04 11.00
C LEU A 40 -3.17 -3.49 9.58
N VAL A 41 -4.31 -3.83 8.96
CA VAL A 41 -4.65 -3.33 7.62
C VAL A 41 -4.86 -1.83 7.63
N ILE A 42 -5.52 -1.28 8.65
CA ILE A 42 -5.70 0.16 8.81
C ILE A 42 -4.35 0.87 8.91
N GLU A 43 -3.44 0.39 9.76
CA GLU A 43 -2.12 1.01 9.91
C GLU A 43 -1.27 0.91 8.64
N VAL A 44 -1.30 -0.23 7.95
CA VAL A 44 -0.60 -0.38 6.67
C VAL A 44 -1.21 0.52 5.59
N THR A 45 -2.53 0.69 5.57
CA THR A 45 -3.21 1.60 4.64
C THR A 45 -2.83 3.05 4.93
N ARG A 46 -2.82 3.47 6.20
CA ARG A 46 -2.36 4.81 6.61
C ARG A 46 -0.91 5.07 6.21
N ALA A 47 -0.01 4.12 6.46
CA ALA A 47 1.38 4.22 6.05
C ALA A 47 1.52 4.34 4.52
N SER A 48 0.75 3.56 3.75
CA SER A 48 0.77 3.61 2.28
C SER A 48 0.26 4.96 1.76
N VAL A 49 -0.79 5.53 2.36
CA VAL A 49 -1.30 6.87 2.02
C VAL A 49 -0.26 7.93 2.33
N ALA A 50 0.40 7.86 3.49
CA ALA A 50 1.45 8.80 3.88
C ALA A 50 2.61 8.77 2.89
N GLU A 51 3.10 7.58 2.51
CA GLU A 51 4.19 7.42 1.54
C GLU A 51 3.82 8.02 0.16
N VAL A 52 2.61 7.72 -0.34
CA VAL A 52 2.16 8.26 -1.64
C VAL A 52 2.03 9.78 -1.57
N THR A 53 1.49 10.31 -0.46
CA THR A 53 1.31 11.75 -0.27
C THR A 53 2.66 12.48 -0.24
N GLU A 54 3.63 11.92 0.48
CA GLU A 54 4.99 12.46 0.55
C GLU A 54 5.66 12.47 -0.83
N ARG A 55 5.57 11.35 -1.58
CA ARG A 55 6.15 11.23 -2.91
C ARG A 55 5.50 12.18 -3.92
N LEU A 56 4.19 12.33 -3.88
CA LEU A 56 3.47 13.30 -4.71
C LEU A 56 3.87 14.73 -4.35
N GLY A 57 3.93 15.06 -3.05
CA GLY A 57 4.37 16.38 -2.58
C GLY A 57 5.78 16.71 -3.04
N ALA A 58 6.72 15.77 -2.92
CA ALA A 58 8.09 15.93 -3.39
C ALA A 58 8.17 16.13 -4.92
N ALA A 59 7.41 15.35 -5.69
CA ALA A 59 7.37 15.48 -7.15
C ALA A 59 6.79 16.83 -7.61
N LEU A 60 5.73 17.31 -6.93
CA LEU A 60 5.13 18.61 -7.20
C LEU A 60 6.06 19.76 -6.80
N ALA A 61 6.80 19.64 -5.71
CA ALA A 61 7.73 20.68 -5.25
C ALA A 61 9.03 20.75 -6.06
N ALA A 62 9.41 19.66 -6.75
CA ALA A 62 10.63 19.58 -7.55
C ALA A 62 10.53 20.29 -8.91
N GLU A 63 9.33 20.70 -9.32
CA GLU A 63 9.07 21.28 -10.64
C GLU A 63 8.27 22.57 -10.52
N SER A 64 8.64 23.56 -11.33
CA SER A 64 8.02 24.89 -11.32
C SER A 64 6.72 24.94 -12.14
N ASP A 65 6.62 24.11 -13.18
CA ASP A 65 5.42 23.97 -14.00
C ASP A 65 4.56 22.77 -13.49
N PRO A 66 3.35 23.03 -12.96
CA PRO A 66 2.46 21.97 -12.49
C PRO A 66 2.13 20.92 -13.55
N ALA A 67 2.07 21.30 -14.83
CA ALA A 67 1.77 20.36 -15.91
C ALA A 67 2.92 19.36 -16.11
N VAL A 68 4.17 19.84 -16.03
CA VAL A 68 5.37 18.99 -16.11
C VAL A 68 5.45 18.07 -14.89
N ALA A 69 5.16 18.59 -13.69
CA ALA A 69 5.13 17.81 -12.47
C ALA A 69 4.13 16.64 -12.55
N VAL A 70 2.91 16.94 -12.98
CA VAL A 70 1.86 15.92 -13.20
C VAL A 70 2.30 14.90 -14.25
N HIS A 71 2.92 15.34 -15.35
CA HIS A 71 3.45 14.43 -16.37
C HIS A 71 4.48 13.46 -15.80
N HIS A 72 5.45 13.95 -15.01
CA HIS A 72 6.45 13.10 -14.36
C HIS A 72 5.85 12.11 -13.36
N ILE A 73 4.81 12.52 -12.62
CA ILE A 73 4.08 11.62 -11.72
C ILE A 73 3.48 10.46 -12.52
N TYR A 74 2.78 10.72 -13.62
CA TYR A 74 2.20 9.65 -14.45
C TYR A 74 3.25 8.78 -15.14
N GLN A 75 4.38 9.34 -15.58
CA GLN A 75 5.50 8.55 -16.10
C GLN A 75 6.07 7.61 -15.02
N SER A 76 6.20 8.08 -13.78
CA SER A 76 6.66 7.27 -12.64
C SER A 76 5.69 6.13 -12.35
N VAL A 77 4.39 6.41 -12.38
CA VAL A 77 3.36 5.37 -12.24
C VAL A 77 3.42 4.36 -13.38
N ALA A 78 3.53 4.80 -14.63
CA ALA A 78 3.63 3.92 -15.80
C ALA A 78 4.84 2.98 -15.71
N ARG A 79 6.03 3.50 -15.38
CA ARG A 79 7.22 2.68 -15.14
C ARG A 79 6.99 1.66 -14.04
N MET A 80 6.41 2.07 -12.91
CA MET A 80 6.12 1.16 -11.81
C MET A 80 5.19 0.03 -12.23
N LEU A 81 4.17 0.30 -13.05
CA LEU A 81 3.29 -0.73 -13.59
C LEU A 81 4.06 -1.73 -14.45
N GLU A 82 4.88 -1.24 -15.39
CA GLU A 82 5.66 -2.08 -16.30
C GLU A 82 6.72 -2.92 -15.57
N GLU A 83 7.48 -2.31 -14.65
CA GLU A 83 8.51 -2.97 -13.83
C GLU A 83 7.95 -4.09 -12.95
N ASN A 84 6.66 -4.04 -12.63
CA ASN A 84 5.98 -5.04 -11.82
C ASN A 84 5.04 -5.93 -12.66
N GLU A 85 5.20 -5.97 -13.99
CA GLU A 85 4.38 -6.78 -14.90
C GLU A 85 2.87 -6.58 -14.66
N PHE A 86 2.48 -5.35 -14.34
CA PHE A 86 1.11 -4.94 -14.02
C PHE A 86 0.48 -5.66 -12.80
N SER A 87 1.30 -6.34 -11.99
CA SER A 87 0.86 -7.03 -10.77
C SER A 87 0.65 -6.11 -9.56
N LEU A 88 1.16 -4.87 -9.63
CA LEU A 88 1.02 -3.87 -8.57
C LEU A 88 0.29 -2.62 -9.09
N GLY A 89 -0.82 -2.27 -8.46
CA GLY A 89 -1.63 -1.09 -8.81
C GLY A 89 -1.64 -0.01 -7.72
N CYS A 90 -2.74 0.71 -7.56
CA CYS A 90 -2.92 1.61 -6.41
C CYS A 90 -2.69 0.84 -5.08
N PRO A 91 -1.88 1.34 -4.14
CA PRO A 91 -1.63 0.63 -2.88
C PRO A 91 -2.84 0.61 -1.93
N VAL A 92 -3.87 1.42 -2.21
CA VAL A 92 -5.07 1.57 -1.35
C VAL A 92 -6.30 0.89 -1.96
N ALA A 93 -6.49 0.99 -3.27
CA ALA A 93 -7.71 0.53 -3.94
C ALA A 93 -8.04 -0.96 -3.67
N PRO A 94 -7.09 -1.92 -3.68
CA PRO A 94 -7.38 -3.32 -3.39
C PRO A 94 -7.98 -3.53 -2.00
N VAL A 95 -7.56 -2.76 -1.00
CA VAL A 95 -8.12 -2.85 0.36
C VAL A 95 -9.53 -2.28 0.40
N VAL A 96 -9.79 -1.15 -0.27
CA VAL A 96 -11.11 -0.50 -0.26
C VAL A 96 -12.15 -1.29 -1.06
N LEU A 97 -11.77 -1.82 -2.22
CA LEU A 97 -12.67 -2.57 -3.11
C LEU A 97 -12.99 -3.98 -2.60
N ASP A 98 -12.08 -4.55 -1.81
CA ASP A 98 -12.22 -5.87 -1.21
C ASP A 98 -12.59 -5.79 0.28
N ALA A 99 -12.81 -4.59 0.83
CA ALA A 99 -13.34 -4.46 2.18
C ALA A 99 -14.83 -4.81 2.18
N PRO A 100 -15.35 -5.41 3.27
CA PRO A 100 -16.79 -5.60 3.40
C PRO A 100 -17.50 -4.24 3.28
N SER A 101 -18.58 -4.24 2.50
CA SER A 101 -19.53 -3.13 2.47
C SER A 101 -20.35 -3.18 3.76
N ASP A 102 -19.87 -2.53 4.81
CA ASP A 102 -20.70 -2.19 5.96
C ASP A 102 -21.68 -1.06 5.58
#